data_AF-A0A1J3ECZ4-F1
#
_entry.id   AF-A0A1J3ECZ4-F1
#
_cell.length_a   1.000
_cell.length_b   1.000
_cell.length_c   1.000
_cell.angle_alpha   90.00
_cell.angle_beta   90.00
_cell.angle_gamma   90.00
#
_symmetry.space_group_name_H-M   'P 1'
#
loop_
_entity.id
_entity.type
_entity.pdbx_description
1 polymer ?
#
loop_
_entity_poly.entity_id
_entity_poly.type
_entity_poly.pdbx_seq_one_letter_code
_entity_poly.pdbx_strand_id
1 'polypeptide(L)'
;ILGSLREHPSQANEYIIPHGDWFEMVSSPHYLAEIVLYVGVVIASGGTDITIWLLFGFVVWNLTMSAGETHRWYLRKFENYPANRSAIFPYVY
;
A
#
# COMPACT_ATOMS: atom_id res chain seq x y z
N ILE A 1 -8.12 -0.83 -10.88
CA ILE A 1 -6.70 -1.05 -11.24
C ILE A 1 -6.27 -2.48 -10.89
N LEU A 2 -6.16 -2.89 -9.61
CA LEU A 2 -5.70 -4.25 -9.29
C LEU A 2 -6.66 -5.35 -9.77
N GLY A 3 -7.98 -5.15 -9.65
CA GLY A 3 -8.99 -6.12 -10.10
C GLY A 3 -9.02 -6.34 -11.62
N SER A 4 -8.65 -5.33 -12.41
CA SER A 4 -8.62 -5.41 -13.88
C SER A 4 -7.38 -6.12 -14.41
N LEU A 5 -6.36 -6.38 -13.58
CA LEU A 5 -5.14 -7.09 -14.00
C LEU A 5 -5.34 -8.61 -14.15
N ARG A 6 -6.51 -9.16 -13.80
CA ARG A 6 -6.77 -10.61 -13.75
C ARG A 6 -7.99 -11.06 -14.57
N GLU A 7 -8.40 -10.28 -15.56
CA GLU A 7 -9.61 -10.58 -16.36
C GLU A 7 -9.46 -11.79 -17.29
N HIS A 8 -8.24 -12.14 -17.69
CA HIS A 8 -7.97 -13.32 -18.52
C HIS A 8 -7.43 -14.49 -17.69
N PRO A 9 -8.07 -15.68 -17.71
CA PRO A 9 -7.69 -16.82 -16.87
C PRO A 9 -6.27 -17.36 -17.16
N SER A 10 -5.71 -17.10 -18.35
CA SER A 10 -4.32 -17.42 -18.68
C SER A 10 -3.29 -16.53 -17.96
N GLN A 11 -3.70 -15.35 -17.47
CA GLN A 11 -2.85 -14.40 -16.73
C GLN A 11 -3.19 -14.32 -15.24
N ALA A 12 -4.19 -15.06 -14.78
CA ALA A 12 -4.63 -15.02 -13.38
C ALA A 12 -3.54 -15.40 -12.37
N ASN A 13 -2.52 -16.16 -12.81
CA ASN A 13 -1.40 -16.62 -11.99
C ASN A 13 -0.11 -15.80 -12.19
N GLU A 14 -0.10 -14.87 -13.15
CA GLU A 14 1.05 -14.03 -13.44
C GLU A 14 0.88 -12.67 -12.75
N TYR A 15 1.89 -12.27 -11.98
CA TYR A 15 1.88 -10.94 -11.38
C TYR A 15 2.30 -9.92 -12.44
N ILE A 16 1.56 -8.82 -12.50
CA ILE A 16 1.80 -7.71 -13.42
C ILE A 16 2.16 -6.48 -12.58
N ILE A 17 3.08 -5.65 -13.05
CA ILE A 17 3.38 -4.36 -12.42
C ILE A 17 2.18 -3.43 -12.64
N PRO A 18 1.48 -2.99 -11.59
CA PRO A 18 0.38 -2.04 -11.74
C PRO A 18 0.91 -0.67 -12.17
N HIS A 19 0.20 -0.04 -13.11
CA HIS A 19 0.48 1.31 -13.60
C HIS A 19 -0.78 2.19 -13.46
N GLY A 20 -0.55 3.48 -13.28
CA GLY A 20 -1.60 4.50 -13.17
C GLY A 20 -1.84 5.05 -11.76
N ASP A 21 -2.22 6.33 -11.72
CA ASP A 21 -2.52 7.12 -10.50
C ASP A 21 -1.42 6.99 -9.43
N TRP A 22 -1.77 6.68 -8.18
CA TRP A 22 -0.81 6.58 -7.08
C TRP A 22 0.16 5.40 -7.20
N PHE A 23 -0.11 4.42 -8.07
CA PHE A 23 0.83 3.33 -8.30
C PHE A 23 2.13 3.80 -8.97
N GLU A 24 2.16 4.99 -9.59
CA GLU A 24 3.41 5.55 -10.12
C GLU A 24 4.33 6.10 -9.02
N MET A 25 3.78 6.42 -7.84
CA MET A 25 4.53 6.96 -6.72
C MET A 25 4.86 5.88 -5.68
N VAL A 26 3.92 4.96 -5.42
CA VAL A 26 4.06 3.94 -4.37
C VAL A 26 3.66 2.56 -4.86
N SER A 27 4.30 1.51 -4.35
CA SER A 27 3.98 0.11 -4.69
C SER A 27 2.61 -0.32 -4.20
N SER A 28 2.23 0.13 -3.00
CA SER A 28 0.99 -0.27 -2.33
C SER A 28 0.14 0.94 -1.93
N PRO A 29 -0.42 1.72 -2.89
CA PRO A 29 -1.21 2.91 -2.61
C PRO A 29 -2.50 2.64 -1.84
N HIS A 30 -3.03 1.43 -1.93
CA HIS A 30 -4.21 1.01 -1.17
C HIS A 30 -3.94 0.95 0.34
N TYR A 31 -2.73 0.57 0.76
CA TYR A 31 -2.34 0.62 2.17
C TYR A 31 -2.19 2.06 2.67
N LEU A 32 -1.65 2.95 1.82
CA LEU A 32 -1.63 4.38 2.14
C LEU A 32 -3.05 4.95 2.30
N ALA A 33 -3.97 4.59 1.41
CA ALA A 33 -5.37 4.99 1.51
C ALA A 33 -6.03 4.46 2.80
N GLU A 34 -5.72 3.23 3.20
CA GLU A 34 -6.20 2.67 4.47
C GLU A 34 -5.68 3.45 5.68
N ILE A 35 -4.40 3.82 5.70
CA ILE A 35 -3.84 4.69 6.76
C ILE A 35 -4.61 6.02 6.83
N VAL A 36 -4.89 6.65 5.68
CA VAL A 36 -5.67 7.91 5.61
C VAL A 36 -7.10 7.72 6.15
N LEU A 37 -7.75 6.58 5.86
CA LEU A 37 -9.06 6.27 6.42
C LEU A 37 -9.02 6.18 7.95
N TYR A 38 -8.01 5.53 8.53
CA TYR A 38 -7.88 5.45 9.99
C TYR A 38 -7.53 6.79 10.65
N VAL A 39 -6.80 7.68 9.96
CA VAL A 39 -6.67 9.09 10.41
C VAL A 39 -8.04 9.75 10.53
N GLY A 40 -8.93 9.52 9.54
CA GLY A 40 -10.32 9.96 9.60
C GLY A 40 -11.07 9.42 10.82
N VAL A 41 -10.87 8.14 11.18
CA VAL A 41 -11.47 7.52 12.38
C VAL A 41 -10.96 8.17 13.66
N VAL A 42 -9.66 8.45 13.77
CA VAL A 42 -9.06 9.15 14.92
C VAL A 42 -9.66 10.56 15.07
N ILE A 43 -9.86 11.27 13.96
CA ILE A 43 -10.47 12.61 13.97
C ILE A 43 -11.95 12.53 14.35
N ALA A 44 -12.70 11.59 13.76
CA ALA A 44 -14.13 11.41 14.00
C ALA A 44 -14.45 10.99 15.44
N SER A 45 -13.53 10.30 16.11
CA SER A 45 -13.68 9.94 17.54
C SER A 45 -13.32 11.06 18.50
N GLY A 46 -12.91 12.24 18.00
CA GLY A 46 -12.47 13.37 18.82
C GLY A 46 -11.04 13.24 19.34
N GLY A 47 -10.30 12.19 18.98
CA GLY A 47 -8.87 12.04 19.30
C GLY A 47 -8.53 11.81 20.78
N THR A 48 -9.53 11.63 21.65
CA THR A 48 -9.33 11.44 23.10
C THR A 48 -9.24 9.98 23.51
N ASP A 49 -9.69 9.06 22.67
CA ASP A 49 -9.72 7.63 22.97
C ASP A 49 -8.36 6.97 22.66
N ILE A 50 -7.68 6.53 23.71
CA ILE A 50 -6.39 5.85 23.62
C ILE A 50 -6.47 4.53 22.84
N THR A 51 -7.59 3.82 22.90
CA THR A 51 -7.78 2.55 22.19
C THR A 51 -7.79 2.78 20.68
N ILE A 52 -8.35 3.90 20.22
CA ILE A 52 -8.36 4.27 18.80
C ILE A 52 -6.96 4.66 18.32
N TRP A 53 -6.18 5.34 19.17
CA TRP A 53 -4.76 5.62 18.87
C TRP A 53 -3.91 4.36 18.79
N LEU A 54 -4.12 3.39 19.69
CA LEU A 54 -3.43 2.10 19.64
C LEU A 54 -3.80 1.31 18.40
N LEU A 55 -5.09 1.30 18.02
CA LEU A 55 -5.56 0.68 16.78
C LEU A 55 -4.91 1.35 15.56
N PHE A 56 -4.90 2.68 15.49
CA PHE A 56 -4.25 3.41 14.42
C PHE A 56 -2.76 3.09 14.31
N GLY A 57 -2.03 3.11 15.43
CA GLY A 57 -0.60 2.77 15.47
C GLY A 57 -0.34 1.33 15.01
N PHE A 58 -1.19 0.38 15.42
CA PHE A 58 -1.12 -1.00 14.97
C PHE A 58 -1.31 -1.13 13.45
N VAL A 59 -2.32 -0.47 12.90
CA VAL A 59 -2.60 -0.48 11.44
C VAL A 59 -1.44 0.13 10.66
N VAL A 60 -0.94 1.30 11.08
CA VAL A 60 0.21 1.95 10.42
C VAL A 60 1.42 1.03 10.42
N TRP A 61 1.73 0.40 11.56
CA TRP A 61 2.86 -0.51 11.67
C TRP A 61 2.70 -1.75 10.78
N ASN A 62 1.54 -2.40 10.85
CA ASN A 62 1.25 -3.62 10.09
C ASN A 62 1.33 -3.36 8.59
N LEU A 63 0.67 -2.30 8.11
CA LEU A 63 0.63 -1.96 6.69
C LEU A 63 2.00 -1.51 6.17
N THR A 64 2.79 -0.77 6.97
CA THR A 64 4.15 -0.35 6.58
C THR A 64 5.07 -1.56 6.40
N MET A 65 5.03 -2.53 7.32
CA MET A 65 5.77 -3.79 7.21
C MET A 65 5.37 -4.58 5.95
N SER A 66 4.07 -4.80 5.76
CA SER A 66 3.55 -5.53 4.59
C SER A 66 3.86 -4.83 3.26
N ALA A 67 3.81 -3.51 3.22
CA ALA A 67 4.22 -2.74 2.05
C ALA A 67 5.72 -2.90 1.75
N GLY A 68 6.57 -2.87 2.77
CA GLY A 68 8.01 -3.07 2.62
C GLY A 68 8.35 -4.46 2.09
N GLU A 69 7.68 -5.50 2.56
CA GLU A 69 7.83 -6.87 2.03
C GLU A 69 7.35 -6.97 0.58
N THR A 70 6.20 -6.37 0.27
CA THR A 70 5.63 -6.34 -1.08
C THR A 70 6.55 -5.61 -2.05
N HIS A 71 7.07 -4.45 -1.68
CA HIS A 71 8.02 -3.68 -2.48
C HIS A 71 9.31 -4.47 -2.74
N ARG A 72 9.88 -5.11 -1.71
CA ARG A 72 11.06 -5.99 -1.86
C ARG A 72 10.77 -7.18 -2.76
N TRP A 73 9.58 -7.77 -2.67
CA TRP A 73 9.16 -8.84 -3.55
C TRP A 73 9.08 -8.38 -5.01
N TYR A 74 8.49 -7.20 -5.27
CA TYR A 74 8.45 -6.61 -6.61
C TYR A 74 9.85 -6.38 -7.19
N LEU A 75 10.77 -5.80 -6.42
CA LEU A 75 12.16 -5.57 -6.84
C LEU A 75 12.92 -6.87 -7.18
N ARG A 76 12.60 -7.98 -6.50
CA ARG A 76 13.22 -9.29 -6.78
C ARG A 76 12.57 -10.00 -7.97
N LYS A 77 11.27 -9.79 -8.17
CA LYS A 77 10.48 -10.48 -9.20
C LYS A 77 10.63 -9.86 -10.57
N PHE A 78 10.74 -8.53 -10.65
CA PHE A 78 10.75 -7.78 -11.90
C PHE A 78 12.06 -7.01 -12.07
N GLU A 79 12.85 -7.36 -13.08
CA GLU A 79 14.08 -6.64 -13.42
C GLU A 79 13.82 -5.19 -13.85
N ASN A 80 12.67 -4.93 -14.48
CA ASN A 80 12.27 -3.59 -14.97
C ASN A 80 11.34 -2.85 -14.00
N TYR A 81 11.43 -3.12 -12.69
CA TYR A 81 10.60 -2.41 -11.71
C TYR A 81 10.99 -0.93 -11.60
N PRO A 82 10.06 0.03 -11.56
CA PRO A 82 10.40 1.45 -11.47
C PRO A 82 11.11 1.79 -10.15
N ALA A 83 12.38 2.20 -10.25
CA ALA A 83 13.23 2.53 -9.09
C ALA A 83 12.77 3.76 -8.30
N ASN A 84 11.93 4.61 -8.88
CA ASN A 84 11.42 5.83 -8.24
C ASN A 84 10.18 5.58 -7.35
N ARG A 85 9.66 4.35 -7.30
CA ARG A 85 8.51 4.01 -6.45
C ARG A 85 8.95 3.80 -5.01
N SER A 86 8.25 4.42 -4.07
CA SER A 86 8.35 4.11 -2.64
C SER A 86 7.46 2.91 -2.30
N ALA A 87 7.69 2.24 -1.18
CA ALA A 87 6.87 1.13 -0.71
C ALA A 87 5.46 1.58 -0.32
N ILE A 88 5.32 2.66 0.47
CA ILE A 88 4.03 3.11 1.00
C ILE A 88 3.91 4.63 1.18
N PHE A 89 4.95 5.32 1.63
CA PHE A 89 4.98 6.76 1.85
C PHE A 89 5.76 7.43 0.69
N PRO A 90 5.10 8.23 -0.16
CA PRO A 90 5.74 8.84 -1.32
C PRO A 90 6.99 9.64 -0.92
N TYR A 91 8.11 9.40 -1.62
CA TYR A 91 9.40 10.09 -1.43
C TYR A 91 10.08 9.87 -0.07
N VAL A 92 9.55 9.00 0.80
CA VAL A 92 10.10 8.74 2.13
C VAL A 92 10.43 7.26 2.30
N TYR A 93 9.44 6.38 2.13
CA TYR A 93 9.60 4.95 2.36
C TYR A 93 8.68 4.13 1.48
#